data_AF-A0AAJ1RLW1-F1
#
_entry.id   AF-A0AAJ1RLW1-F1
#
_cell.length_a   1.000
_cell.length_b   1.000
_cell.length_c   1.000
_cell.angle_alpha   90.00
_cell.angle_beta   90.00
_cell.angle_gamma   90.00
#
_symmetry.space_group_name_H-M   'P 1'
#
loop_
_entity.id
_entity.type
_entity.pdbx_description
1 polymer ?
#
loop_
_entity_poly.entity_id
_entity_poly.type
_entity_poly.pdbx_seq_one_letter_code
_entity_poly.pdbx_strand_id
1 'polypeptide(L)'
;MAQLIDHPLRHATASELHARPFPHISAPARAAFFAYTSAQNDSGRDEAADRAHFLRLLDNYNVAHPAETESHFFGQLGEVWVKWECHTEFVTYTAFVDDLGDAAFDGSEFAIFPAAWQAAMPGTTLSSTSIRVEEDQDTQSIKDKLDGWFVSESLAASRVLDRAAVIAGDYRMDGNGNMRFAVFVPASTGRRRVGRIVQRLNEIEVYKTMSMLGLMRARSLSVELNAVDTNLSALVADLADDQVSAEDNLNGLLKLSADLEGHSAAVAYRFSASKAYAAIVAQRIEVLRESQFEGRQSFREFMMRRFDPAMRTVQALDNRLQDLISRAIRTGDLLRTRVDVERQTQNQELLSSMNRRADVQLQLQRTVEGLSVVAISYYATGLSLYVLTPLSGVMGMSNSVLTAAVVPLVVGSVYLALRRIRKHIPH
;
A
#
# COMPACT_ATOMS: atom_id res chain seq x y z
N MET A 1 -27.58 9.03 -46.00
CA MET A 1 -26.40 9.16 -45.11
C MET A 1 -25.64 7.86 -45.18
N ALA A 2 -24.35 7.87 -45.52
CA ALA A 2 -23.52 6.66 -45.48
C ALA A 2 -23.58 6.09 -44.06
N GLN A 3 -23.84 4.78 -43.93
CA GLN A 3 -23.80 4.08 -42.65
C GLN A 3 -22.39 4.25 -42.07
N LEU A 4 -22.28 5.08 -41.03
CA LEU A 4 -21.06 5.17 -40.25
C LEU A 4 -20.81 3.79 -39.63
N ILE A 5 -19.60 3.26 -39.77
CA ILE A 5 -19.19 2.05 -39.06
C ILE A 5 -18.92 2.45 -37.62
N ASP A 6 -19.78 2.01 -36.70
CA ASP A 6 -19.66 2.35 -35.29
C ASP A 6 -18.60 1.51 -34.59
N HIS A 7 -17.83 2.16 -33.72
CA HIS A 7 -16.98 1.46 -32.76
C HIS A 7 -17.87 0.57 -31.86
N PRO A 8 -17.47 -0.69 -31.54
CA PRO A 8 -18.31 -1.62 -30.79
C PRO A 8 -18.80 -1.07 -29.43
N LEU A 9 -18.00 -0.23 -28.79
CA LEU A 9 -18.32 0.39 -27.49
C LEU A 9 -19.03 1.76 -27.59
N ARG A 10 -19.31 2.27 -28.80
CA ARG A 10 -19.88 3.63 -28.98
C ARG A 10 -21.18 3.81 -28.21
N HIS A 11 -22.09 2.86 -28.33
CA HIS A 11 -23.37 2.92 -27.62
C HIS A 11 -23.20 2.70 -26.11
N ALA A 12 -22.42 1.70 -25.70
CA ALA A 12 -22.22 1.41 -24.28
C ALA A 12 -21.63 2.62 -23.53
N THR A 13 -20.58 3.24 -24.09
CA THR A 13 -19.93 4.42 -23.49
C THR A 13 -20.82 5.67 -23.51
N ALA A 14 -21.66 5.86 -24.55
CA ALA A 14 -22.62 6.95 -24.58
C ALA A 14 -23.77 6.74 -23.56
N SER A 15 -24.28 5.51 -23.46
CA SER A 15 -25.34 5.16 -22.51
C SER A 15 -24.89 5.28 -21.06
N GLU A 16 -23.63 4.94 -20.75
CA GLU A 16 -23.07 5.05 -19.40
C GLU A 16 -23.19 6.48 -18.83
N LEU A 17 -23.02 7.51 -19.67
CA LEU A 17 -23.16 8.92 -19.26
C LEU A 17 -24.60 9.31 -18.89
N HIS A 18 -25.59 8.53 -19.31
CA HIS A 18 -27.01 8.80 -19.11
C HIS A 18 -27.70 7.80 -18.17
N ALA A 19 -26.98 6.79 -17.70
CA ALA A 19 -27.53 5.72 -16.87
C ALA A 19 -28.13 6.23 -15.54
N ARG A 20 -27.67 7.35 -14.99
CA ARG A 20 -28.06 7.81 -13.64
C ARG A 20 -28.83 9.13 -13.67
N PRO A 21 -30.12 9.14 -14.07
CA PRO A 21 -30.92 10.35 -14.05
C PRO A 21 -31.14 10.85 -12.61
N PHE A 22 -31.25 12.17 -12.46
CA PHE A 22 -31.58 12.77 -11.18
C PHE A 22 -33.07 12.60 -10.87
N PRO A 23 -33.43 12.37 -9.59
CA PRO A 23 -34.82 12.30 -9.18
C PRO A 23 -35.53 13.65 -9.41
N HIS A 24 -36.83 13.60 -9.59
CA HIS A 24 -37.68 14.78 -9.64
C HIS A 24 -38.37 14.95 -8.29
N ILE A 25 -37.98 15.95 -7.51
CA ILE A 25 -38.50 16.17 -6.15
C ILE A 25 -39.20 17.52 -6.09
N SER A 26 -40.35 17.59 -5.42
CA SER A 26 -41.03 18.87 -5.10
C SER A 26 -41.05 19.05 -3.59
N ALA A 27 -41.05 20.29 -3.10
CA ALA A 27 -41.43 20.54 -1.71
C ALA A 27 -42.97 20.54 -1.59
N PRO A 28 -43.54 20.06 -0.47
CA PRO A 28 -42.88 19.34 0.61
C PRO A 28 -42.45 17.92 0.20
N ALA A 29 -41.31 17.46 0.72
CA ALA A 29 -40.86 16.08 0.61
C ALA A 29 -39.88 15.68 1.71
N ARG A 30 -39.68 14.38 1.87
CA ARG A 30 -38.59 13.77 2.63
C ARG A 30 -37.83 12.76 1.77
N ALA A 31 -36.55 12.57 2.08
CA ALA A 31 -35.77 11.50 1.49
C ALA A 31 -35.09 10.65 2.56
N ALA A 32 -35.27 9.34 2.47
CA ALA A 32 -34.58 8.35 3.27
C ALA A 32 -33.43 7.79 2.46
N PHE A 33 -32.19 8.01 2.88
CA PHE A 33 -31.00 7.49 2.22
C PHE A 33 -30.24 6.58 3.16
N PHE A 34 -29.80 5.43 2.69
CA PHE A 34 -28.78 4.66 3.38
C PHE A 34 -27.85 3.97 2.39
N ALA A 35 -26.62 3.74 2.85
CA ALA A 35 -25.59 3.02 2.14
C ALA A 35 -25.03 1.92 3.03
N TYR A 36 -24.76 0.75 2.47
CA TYR A 36 -24.08 -0.33 3.17
C TYR A 36 -22.93 -0.89 2.33
N THR A 37 -21.97 -1.52 3.00
CA THR A 37 -20.79 -2.15 2.40
C THR A 37 -20.54 -3.53 3.02
N SER A 38 -19.62 -4.30 2.43
CA SER A 38 -19.22 -5.62 2.95
C SER A 38 -18.63 -5.49 4.36
N ALA A 39 -19.02 -6.39 5.26
CA ALA A 39 -18.57 -6.38 6.65
C ALA A 39 -17.09 -6.81 6.80
N GLN A 40 -16.56 -7.60 5.85
CA GLN A 40 -15.29 -8.30 6.03
C GLN A 40 -14.11 -7.74 5.22
N ASN A 41 -14.32 -7.10 4.06
CA ASN A 41 -13.23 -6.64 3.20
C ASN A 41 -13.58 -5.38 2.39
N ASP A 42 -12.62 -4.46 2.27
CA ASP A 42 -12.73 -3.20 1.51
C ASP A 42 -13.08 -3.43 0.02
N SER A 43 -12.85 -4.63 -0.52
CA SER A 43 -13.14 -5.03 -1.91
C SER A 43 -13.98 -6.32 -2.02
N GLY A 44 -14.53 -6.82 -0.92
CA GLY A 44 -15.15 -8.16 -0.83
C GLY A 44 -16.68 -8.13 -0.81
N ARG A 45 -17.28 -7.31 -1.66
CA ARG A 45 -18.74 -7.21 -1.76
C ARG A 45 -19.28 -8.38 -2.60
N ASP A 46 -20.33 -9.03 -2.12
CA ASP A 46 -21.02 -10.09 -2.86
C ASP A 46 -22.14 -9.46 -3.72
N GLU A 47 -21.80 -9.13 -4.96
CA GLU A 47 -22.73 -8.46 -5.88
C GLU A 47 -23.99 -9.30 -6.14
N ALA A 48 -23.89 -10.63 -6.09
CA ALA A 48 -25.02 -11.52 -6.26
C ALA A 48 -25.95 -11.46 -5.04
N ALA A 49 -25.40 -11.46 -3.83
CA ALA A 49 -26.18 -11.26 -2.60
C ALA A 49 -26.86 -9.88 -2.56
N ASP A 50 -26.16 -8.84 -3.01
CA ASP A 50 -26.72 -7.49 -3.09
C ASP A 50 -27.86 -7.37 -4.09
N ARG A 51 -27.69 -7.96 -5.27
CA ARG A 51 -28.74 -8.01 -6.26
C ARG A 51 -29.93 -8.82 -5.75
N ALA A 52 -29.71 -9.98 -5.15
CA ALA A 52 -30.76 -10.79 -4.55
C ALA A 52 -31.50 -10.03 -3.43
N HIS A 53 -30.78 -9.25 -2.62
CA HIS A 53 -31.37 -8.41 -1.59
C HIS A 53 -32.25 -7.30 -2.18
N PHE A 54 -31.80 -6.64 -3.25
CA PHE A 54 -32.59 -5.67 -4.00
C PHE A 54 -33.84 -6.30 -4.65
N LEU A 55 -33.73 -7.47 -5.28
CA LEU A 55 -34.87 -8.14 -5.88
C LEU A 55 -35.94 -8.52 -4.85
N ARG A 56 -35.55 -8.97 -3.65
CA ARG A 56 -36.49 -9.20 -2.54
C ARG A 56 -37.28 -7.94 -2.16
N LEU A 57 -36.68 -6.76 -2.29
CA LEU A 57 -37.40 -5.51 -2.08
C LEU A 57 -38.46 -5.31 -3.18
N LEU A 58 -38.10 -5.52 -4.45
CA LEU A 58 -39.06 -5.41 -5.55
C LEU A 58 -40.21 -6.42 -5.43
N ASP A 59 -39.91 -7.65 -5.01
CA ASP A 59 -40.92 -8.69 -4.78
C ASP A 59 -41.94 -8.29 -3.71
N ASN A 60 -41.49 -7.67 -2.60
CA ASN A 60 -42.38 -7.16 -1.56
C ASN A 60 -43.41 -6.14 -2.07
N TYR A 61 -43.08 -5.44 -3.16
CA TYR A 61 -43.93 -4.44 -3.80
C TYR A 61 -44.52 -4.89 -5.14
N ASN A 62 -44.35 -6.16 -5.53
CA ASN A 62 -44.78 -6.72 -6.82
C ASN A 62 -44.28 -5.94 -8.05
N VAL A 63 -43.03 -5.47 -8.01
CA VAL A 63 -42.40 -4.72 -9.11
C VAL A 63 -41.55 -5.65 -9.96
N ALA A 64 -41.63 -5.48 -11.29
CA ALA A 64 -40.85 -6.27 -12.23
C ALA A 64 -39.34 -6.06 -12.05
N HIS A 65 -38.57 -7.14 -12.19
CA HIS A 65 -37.12 -7.09 -12.03
C HIS A 65 -36.45 -6.40 -13.24
N PRO A 66 -35.43 -5.55 -13.01
CA PRO A 66 -34.61 -5.03 -14.10
C PRO A 66 -33.72 -6.13 -14.71
N ALA A 67 -33.13 -5.83 -15.88
CA ALA A 67 -32.20 -6.75 -16.52
C ALA A 67 -31.02 -7.11 -15.61
N GLU A 68 -30.40 -8.28 -15.84
CA GLU A 68 -29.32 -8.78 -14.98
C GLU A 68 -28.08 -7.88 -14.96
N THR A 69 -27.84 -7.13 -16.03
CA THR A 69 -26.68 -6.24 -16.18
C THR A 69 -26.89 -4.85 -15.59
N GLU A 70 -28.08 -4.53 -15.08
CA GLU A 70 -28.38 -3.19 -14.54
C GLU A 70 -27.77 -3.01 -13.15
N SER A 71 -26.91 -2.00 -13.02
CA SER A 71 -26.27 -1.59 -11.76
C SER A 71 -27.01 -0.48 -11.04
N HIS A 72 -28.15 -0.05 -11.57
CA HIS A 72 -28.97 1.01 -11.00
C HIS A 72 -30.45 0.74 -11.28
N PHE A 73 -31.31 1.31 -10.46
CA PHE A 73 -32.74 1.27 -10.64
C PHE A 73 -33.35 2.57 -10.12
N PHE A 74 -34.35 3.08 -10.83
CA PHE A 74 -35.19 4.16 -10.35
C PHE A 74 -36.64 3.88 -10.75
N GLY A 75 -37.49 3.63 -9.75
CA GLY A 75 -38.86 3.21 -9.97
C GLY A 75 -39.71 3.38 -8.73
N GLN A 76 -41.02 3.19 -8.90
CA GLN A 76 -41.99 3.40 -7.84
C GLN A 76 -42.24 2.09 -7.08
N LEU A 77 -42.15 2.13 -5.75
CA LEU A 77 -42.55 1.08 -4.83
C LEU A 77 -43.76 1.58 -4.02
N GLY A 78 -44.95 1.05 -4.30
CA GLY A 78 -46.18 1.62 -3.75
C GLY A 78 -46.38 3.08 -4.21
N GLU A 79 -46.46 4.02 -3.28
CA GLU A 79 -46.58 5.45 -3.58
C GLU A 79 -45.22 6.19 -3.59
N VAL A 80 -44.14 5.51 -3.22
CA VAL A 80 -42.81 6.12 -2.98
C VAL A 80 -41.88 5.83 -4.15
N TRP A 81 -41.13 6.84 -4.60
CA TRP A 81 -40.07 6.63 -5.58
C TRP A 81 -38.80 6.13 -4.89
N VAL A 82 -38.24 5.02 -5.37
CA VAL A 82 -37.02 4.43 -4.85
C VAL A 82 -35.95 4.39 -5.93
N LYS A 83 -34.77 4.87 -5.53
CA LYS A 83 -33.53 4.77 -6.28
C LYS A 83 -32.63 3.75 -5.60
N TRP A 84 -32.06 2.85 -6.39
CA TRP A 84 -31.04 1.89 -5.98
C TRP A 84 -29.82 2.05 -6.87
N GLU A 85 -28.63 2.08 -6.29
CA GLU A 85 -27.37 2.12 -7.03
C GLU A 85 -26.36 1.14 -6.43
N CYS A 86 -25.85 0.27 -7.30
CA CYS A 86 -24.83 -0.72 -7.03
C CYS A 86 -23.48 -0.14 -7.43
N HIS A 87 -22.68 0.29 -6.47
CA HIS A 87 -21.32 0.76 -6.71
C HIS A 87 -20.32 -0.36 -6.40
N THR A 88 -19.05 -0.15 -6.78
CA THR A 88 -17.98 -1.14 -6.56
C THR A 88 -17.79 -1.47 -5.08
N GLU A 89 -17.75 -0.47 -4.20
CA GLU A 89 -17.50 -0.68 -2.75
C GLU A 89 -18.77 -0.68 -1.88
N PHE A 90 -19.89 -0.16 -2.36
CA PHE A 90 -21.10 -0.01 -1.54
C PHE A 90 -22.37 0.00 -2.39
N VAL A 91 -23.50 -0.26 -1.73
CA VAL A 91 -24.84 -0.15 -2.33
C VAL A 91 -25.57 1.00 -1.67
N THR A 92 -26.34 1.76 -2.45
CA THR A 92 -27.20 2.82 -1.91
C THR A 92 -28.66 2.58 -2.22
N TYR A 93 -29.51 3.01 -1.29
CA TYR A 93 -30.95 3.12 -1.45
C TYR A 93 -31.36 4.55 -1.10
N THR A 94 -32.20 5.15 -1.94
CA THR A 94 -32.85 6.42 -1.63
C THR A 94 -34.34 6.30 -1.89
N ALA A 95 -35.17 6.57 -0.88
CA ALA A 95 -36.60 6.73 -1.04
C ALA A 95 -36.98 8.20 -1.02
N PHE A 96 -37.97 8.60 -1.82
CA PHE A 96 -38.52 9.95 -1.87
C PHE A 96 -40.00 9.90 -1.53
N VAL A 97 -40.37 10.57 -0.43
CA VAL A 97 -41.73 10.61 0.11
C VAL A 97 -42.27 12.03 -0.04
N ASP A 98 -43.42 12.20 -0.70
CA ASP A 98 -44.01 13.51 -1.01
C ASP A 98 -44.85 14.06 0.17
N ASP A 99 -44.25 14.13 1.37
CA ASP A 99 -44.84 14.69 2.58
C ASP A 99 -43.78 15.30 3.52
N LEU A 100 -44.19 15.71 4.73
CA LEU A 100 -43.29 16.14 5.80
C LEU A 100 -43.30 15.21 7.03
N GLY A 101 -44.08 14.12 7.04
CA GLY A 101 -44.34 13.35 8.26
C GLY A 101 -45.00 14.17 9.38
N ASP A 102 -45.15 13.56 10.55
CA ASP A 102 -45.79 14.19 11.71
C ASP A 102 -44.80 15.05 12.52
N ALA A 103 -43.54 14.62 12.59
CA ALA A 103 -42.48 15.35 13.25
C ALA A 103 -41.20 15.42 12.40
N ALA A 104 -40.41 16.48 12.60
CA ALA A 104 -39.16 16.65 11.87
C ALA A 104 -38.16 15.55 12.25
N PHE A 105 -37.65 14.83 11.26
CA PHE A 105 -36.65 13.77 11.42
C PHE A 105 -37.12 12.62 12.35
N ASP A 106 -38.41 12.26 12.28
CA ASP A 106 -38.96 11.14 13.04
C ASP A 106 -38.54 9.75 12.51
N GLY A 107 -37.94 9.69 11.32
CA GLY A 107 -37.45 8.47 10.69
C GLY A 107 -38.53 7.68 9.94
N SER A 108 -39.78 8.16 9.92
CA SER A 108 -40.88 7.47 9.24
C SER A 108 -40.69 7.38 7.72
N GLU A 109 -39.81 8.19 7.12
CA GLU A 109 -39.46 8.12 5.70
C GLU A 109 -38.77 6.79 5.32
N PHE A 110 -38.23 6.05 6.30
CA PHE A 110 -37.64 4.72 6.10
C PHE A 110 -38.67 3.60 6.08
N ALA A 111 -39.96 3.87 6.37
CA ALA A 111 -41.00 2.84 6.48
C ALA A 111 -41.25 2.06 5.18
N ILE A 112 -40.86 2.60 4.03
CA ILE A 112 -40.89 1.89 2.73
C ILE A 112 -39.90 0.72 2.66
N PHE A 113 -38.94 0.65 3.57
CA PHE A 113 -38.02 -0.47 3.68
C PHE A 113 -38.48 -1.35 4.84
N PRO A 114 -39.04 -2.56 4.60
CA PRO A 114 -39.55 -3.39 5.67
C PRO A 114 -38.46 -3.75 6.70
N ALA A 115 -38.77 -3.72 7.99
CA ALA A 115 -37.78 -3.96 9.06
C ALA A 115 -37.08 -5.33 8.92
N ALA A 116 -37.82 -6.38 8.57
CA ALA A 116 -37.25 -7.71 8.32
C ALA A 116 -36.33 -7.73 7.08
N TRP A 117 -36.62 -6.90 6.08
CA TRP A 117 -35.75 -6.73 4.93
C TRP A 117 -34.46 -6.01 5.34
N GLN A 118 -34.56 -4.86 6.03
CA GLN A 118 -33.39 -4.12 6.52
C GLN A 118 -32.48 -4.98 7.42
N ALA A 119 -33.06 -5.79 8.32
CA ALA A 119 -32.30 -6.69 9.18
C ALA A 119 -31.57 -7.82 8.42
N ALA A 120 -32.01 -8.12 7.20
CA ALA A 120 -31.43 -9.14 6.32
C ALA A 120 -30.51 -8.55 5.24
N MET A 121 -30.00 -7.32 5.44
CA MET A 121 -28.98 -6.72 4.59
C MET A 121 -27.71 -7.60 4.56
N PRO A 122 -27.11 -7.82 3.38
CA PRO A 122 -25.93 -8.67 3.21
C PRO A 122 -24.62 -7.98 3.67
N GLY A 123 -24.70 -6.79 4.26
CA GLY A 123 -23.56 -5.97 4.66
C GLY A 123 -23.83 -5.15 5.92
N THR A 124 -22.93 -4.20 6.18
CA THR A 124 -23.01 -3.28 7.32
C THR A 124 -23.31 -1.87 6.87
N THR A 125 -24.21 -1.19 7.58
CA THR A 125 -24.56 0.21 7.30
C THR A 125 -23.32 1.08 7.42
N LEU A 126 -22.98 1.74 6.33
CA LEU A 126 -21.90 2.70 6.25
C LEU A 126 -22.41 4.10 6.60
N SER A 127 -23.55 4.48 6.03
CA SER A 127 -24.10 5.83 6.14
C SER A 127 -25.61 5.76 6.07
N SER A 128 -26.29 6.63 6.83
CA SER A 128 -27.73 6.83 6.76
C SER A 128 -28.05 8.31 6.87
N THR A 129 -29.05 8.77 6.13
CA THR A 129 -29.40 10.18 6.02
C THR A 129 -30.89 10.38 5.87
N SER A 130 -31.44 11.24 6.72
CA SER A 130 -32.77 11.80 6.63
C SER A 130 -32.67 13.21 6.06
N ILE A 131 -33.30 13.43 4.90
CA ILE A 131 -33.37 14.76 4.28
C ILE A 131 -34.81 15.24 4.31
N ARG A 132 -35.01 16.44 4.86
CA ARG A 132 -36.29 17.12 4.88
C ARG A 132 -36.28 18.28 3.89
N VAL A 133 -37.23 18.30 2.97
CA VAL A 133 -37.38 19.31 1.93
C VAL A 133 -38.65 20.10 2.17
N GLU A 134 -38.52 21.34 2.60
CA GLU A 134 -39.63 22.25 2.83
C GLU A 134 -39.69 23.36 1.79
N GLU A 135 -40.87 23.97 1.66
CA GLU A 135 -41.01 25.23 0.95
C GLU A 135 -40.21 26.34 1.66
N ASP A 136 -39.69 27.28 0.88
CA ASP A 136 -38.97 28.43 1.41
C ASP A 136 -39.82 29.27 2.35
N GLN A 137 -39.18 29.81 3.37
CA GLN A 137 -39.80 30.58 4.44
C GLN A 137 -39.00 31.85 4.66
N ASP A 138 -39.54 32.77 5.46
CA ASP A 138 -38.75 33.92 5.89
C ASP A 138 -37.53 33.45 6.69
N THR A 139 -36.51 34.29 6.69
CA THR A 139 -35.20 33.92 7.24
C THR A 139 -35.25 33.64 8.75
N GLN A 140 -36.16 34.27 9.50
CA GLN A 140 -36.29 34.02 10.92
C GLN A 140 -36.97 32.67 11.19
N SER A 141 -38.04 32.33 10.45
CA SER A 141 -38.67 31.01 10.52
C SER A 141 -37.72 29.86 10.20
N ILE A 142 -36.84 30.03 9.20
CA ILE A 142 -35.80 29.05 8.90
C ILE A 142 -34.85 28.92 10.09
N LYS A 143 -34.36 30.03 10.66
CA LYS A 143 -33.45 30.00 11.83
C LYS A 143 -34.07 29.29 13.02
N ASP A 144 -35.32 29.60 13.37
CA ASP A 144 -36.01 28.99 14.51
C ASP A 144 -36.14 27.47 14.34
N LYS A 145 -36.43 27.01 13.12
CA LYS A 145 -36.42 25.57 12.77
C LYS A 145 -35.03 24.96 12.90
N LEU A 146 -34.00 25.61 12.37
CA LEU A 146 -32.64 25.10 12.46
C LEU A 146 -32.16 24.98 13.92
N ASP A 147 -32.49 25.96 14.77
CA ASP A 147 -32.16 25.95 16.20
C ASP A 147 -32.92 24.85 16.96
N GLY A 148 -34.16 24.54 16.54
CA GLY A 148 -34.94 23.43 17.09
C GLY A 148 -34.52 22.04 16.62
N TRP A 149 -33.95 21.91 15.42
CA TRP A 149 -33.61 20.62 14.82
C TRP A 149 -32.15 20.22 15.01
N PHE A 150 -31.22 21.17 14.99
CA PHE A 150 -29.78 20.90 14.88
C PHE A 150 -28.96 21.42 16.06
N VAL A 151 -27.79 20.82 16.25
CA VAL A 151 -26.82 21.28 17.25
C VAL A 151 -26.03 22.47 16.70
N SER A 152 -26.14 23.62 17.38
CA SER A 152 -25.60 24.90 16.90
C SER A 152 -24.09 24.92 16.66
N GLU A 153 -23.31 24.18 17.45
CA GLU A 153 -21.84 24.15 17.38
C GLU A 153 -21.29 23.48 16.10
N SER A 154 -22.09 22.61 15.49
CA SER A 154 -21.71 21.89 14.27
C SER A 154 -22.60 22.18 13.07
N LEU A 155 -23.67 22.97 13.25
CA LEU A 155 -24.57 23.40 12.18
C LEU A 155 -23.83 24.15 11.07
N ALA A 156 -23.85 23.59 9.87
CA ALA A 156 -23.52 24.27 8.62
C ALA A 156 -24.82 24.65 7.90
N ALA A 157 -24.92 25.88 7.42
CA ALA A 157 -26.07 26.34 6.66
C ALA A 157 -25.63 27.30 5.55
N SER A 158 -26.20 27.15 4.34
CA SER A 158 -25.79 27.95 3.19
C SER A 158 -26.90 28.11 2.17
N ARG A 159 -26.91 29.27 1.50
CA ARG A 159 -27.69 29.49 0.28
C ARG A 159 -26.91 28.91 -0.90
N VAL A 160 -27.54 28.08 -1.72
CA VAL A 160 -26.87 27.34 -2.82
C VAL A 160 -27.46 27.66 -4.18
N LEU A 161 -26.66 27.45 -5.23
CA LEU A 161 -27.07 27.49 -6.64
C LEU A 161 -27.86 28.75 -7.02
N ASP A 162 -27.33 29.95 -6.72
CA ASP A 162 -27.99 31.24 -6.93
C ASP A 162 -29.28 31.42 -6.10
N ARG A 163 -29.21 31.10 -4.80
CA ARG A 163 -30.35 31.18 -3.86
C ARG A 163 -31.53 30.26 -4.27
N ALA A 164 -31.23 29.17 -4.97
CA ALA A 164 -32.25 28.18 -5.33
C ALA A 164 -32.66 27.27 -4.15
N ALA A 165 -31.90 27.27 -3.07
CA ALA A 165 -32.31 26.70 -1.79
C ALA A 165 -31.45 27.26 -0.65
N VAL A 166 -31.93 27.12 0.58
CA VAL A 166 -31.11 27.08 1.79
C VAL A 166 -30.94 25.61 2.19
N ILE A 167 -29.70 25.15 2.31
CA ILE A 167 -29.39 23.83 2.85
C ILE A 167 -28.79 23.96 4.25
N ALA A 168 -29.04 22.99 5.11
CA ALA A 168 -28.48 22.94 6.45
C ALA A 168 -28.28 21.50 6.95
N GLY A 169 -27.28 21.30 7.81
CA GLY A 169 -27.03 20.05 8.53
C GLY A 169 -25.91 20.22 9.55
N ASP A 170 -25.88 19.37 10.57
CA ASP A 170 -24.91 19.46 11.68
C ASP A 170 -23.91 18.31 11.75
N TYR A 171 -24.02 17.35 10.81
CA TYR A 171 -23.20 16.13 10.75
C TYR A 171 -23.19 15.32 12.05
N ARG A 172 -24.31 15.36 12.78
CA ARG A 172 -24.55 14.50 13.94
C ARG A 172 -25.64 13.50 13.62
N MET A 173 -25.41 12.27 14.05
CA MET A 173 -26.45 11.25 14.01
C MET A 173 -27.54 11.60 15.02
N ASP A 174 -28.79 11.41 14.61
CA ASP A 174 -29.94 11.48 15.49
C ASP A 174 -30.12 10.19 16.31
N GLY A 175 -31.23 10.11 17.07
CA GLY A 175 -31.57 8.92 17.85
C GLY A 175 -31.85 7.67 17.02
N ASN A 176 -32.11 7.83 15.72
CA ASN A 176 -32.34 6.75 14.76
C ASN A 176 -31.04 6.35 14.02
N GLY A 177 -29.92 7.00 14.31
CA GLY A 177 -28.63 6.75 13.65
C GLY A 177 -28.49 7.45 12.28
N ASN A 178 -29.37 8.39 11.95
CA ASN A 178 -29.37 9.09 10.67
C ASN A 178 -28.66 10.44 10.79
N MET A 179 -27.84 10.79 9.80
CA MET A 179 -27.47 12.18 9.58
C MET A 179 -28.69 12.95 9.10
N ARG A 180 -28.79 14.22 9.47
CA ARG A 180 -29.96 15.05 9.16
C ARG A 180 -29.58 16.22 8.29
N PHE A 181 -30.35 16.44 7.22
CA PHE A 181 -30.25 17.65 6.41
C PHE A 181 -31.62 18.27 6.17
N ALA A 182 -31.67 19.60 6.21
CA ALA A 182 -32.84 20.38 5.81
C ALA A 182 -32.55 21.13 4.51
N VAL A 183 -33.55 21.20 3.64
CA VAL A 183 -33.52 21.94 2.37
C VAL A 183 -34.78 22.80 2.28
N PHE A 184 -34.62 24.12 2.26
CA PHE A 184 -35.72 25.06 2.06
C PHE A 184 -35.67 25.59 0.64
N VAL A 185 -36.76 25.39 -0.11
CA VAL A 185 -36.78 25.53 -1.57
C VAL A 185 -37.80 26.58 -1.99
N PRO A 186 -37.39 27.67 -2.67
CA PRO A 186 -38.32 28.64 -3.23
C PRO A 186 -39.19 28.01 -4.31
N ALA A 187 -40.45 28.46 -4.44
CA ALA A 187 -41.37 27.97 -5.47
C ALA A 187 -40.83 28.10 -6.91
N SER A 188 -39.89 29.02 -7.15
CA SER A 188 -39.21 29.19 -8.44
C SER A 188 -38.20 28.08 -8.77
N THR A 189 -37.79 27.26 -7.80
CA THR A 189 -36.78 26.22 -8.00
C THR A 189 -37.40 24.98 -8.61
N GLY A 190 -37.06 24.68 -9.87
CA GLY A 190 -37.60 23.52 -10.57
C GLY A 190 -37.22 22.18 -9.93
N ARG A 191 -38.13 21.20 -10.04
CA ARG A 191 -38.04 19.87 -9.37
C ARG A 191 -36.73 19.10 -9.59
N ARG A 192 -36.19 19.14 -10.81
CA ARG A 192 -34.89 18.53 -11.14
C ARG A 192 -33.73 19.18 -10.39
N ARG A 193 -33.84 20.48 -10.10
CA ARG A 193 -32.82 21.20 -9.34
C ARG A 193 -32.85 20.80 -7.86
N VAL A 194 -34.04 20.61 -7.30
CA VAL A 194 -34.22 20.05 -5.95
C VAL A 194 -33.63 18.65 -5.86
N GLY A 195 -33.98 17.76 -6.81
CA GLY A 195 -33.42 16.41 -6.87
C GLY A 195 -31.89 16.37 -6.96
N ARG A 196 -31.28 17.29 -7.72
CA ARG A 196 -29.81 17.43 -7.74
C ARG A 196 -29.23 17.90 -6.41
N ILE A 197 -29.92 18.75 -5.65
CA ILE A 197 -29.46 19.19 -4.33
C ILE A 197 -29.50 18.01 -3.36
N VAL A 198 -30.63 17.29 -3.29
CA VAL A 198 -30.80 16.11 -2.42
C VAL A 198 -29.77 15.03 -2.75
N GLN A 199 -29.61 14.68 -4.03
CA GLN A 199 -28.60 13.71 -4.47
C GLN A 199 -27.18 14.15 -4.08
N ARG A 200 -26.85 15.44 -4.22
CA ARG A 200 -25.51 15.95 -3.84
C ARG A 200 -25.26 15.87 -2.34
N LEU A 201 -26.28 16.11 -1.52
CA LEU A 201 -26.16 15.93 -0.06
C LEU A 201 -25.88 14.47 0.30
N ASN A 202 -26.60 13.53 -0.31
CA ASN A 202 -26.33 12.09 -0.16
C ASN A 202 -24.92 11.70 -0.61
N GLU A 203 -24.48 12.21 -1.78
CA GLU A 203 -23.14 11.96 -2.31
C GLU A 203 -22.04 12.54 -1.40
N ILE A 204 -22.21 13.76 -0.91
CA ILE A 204 -21.28 14.36 0.06
C ILE A 204 -21.18 13.48 1.30
N GLU A 205 -22.31 13.02 1.83
CA GLU A 205 -22.33 12.23 3.05
C GLU A 205 -21.69 10.86 2.88
N VAL A 206 -22.07 10.08 1.85
CA VAL A 206 -21.52 8.74 1.63
C VAL A 206 -20.03 8.78 1.28
N TYR A 207 -19.59 9.72 0.44
CA TYR A 207 -18.18 9.80 0.06
C TYR A 207 -17.31 10.39 1.17
N LYS A 208 -17.83 11.31 1.99
CA LYS A 208 -17.15 11.73 3.22
C LYS A 208 -16.92 10.53 4.13
N THR A 209 -17.93 9.70 4.33
CA THR A 209 -17.82 8.51 5.19
C THR A 209 -16.85 7.48 4.62
N MET A 210 -16.91 7.20 3.30
CA MET A 210 -15.94 6.33 2.62
C MET A 210 -14.50 6.83 2.75
N SER A 211 -14.27 8.14 2.61
CA SER A 211 -12.96 8.75 2.84
C SER A 211 -12.48 8.58 4.27
N MET A 212 -13.37 8.74 5.26
CA MET A 212 -13.02 8.66 6.68
C MET A 212 -12.60 7.25 7.12
N LEU A 213 -12.96 6.20 6.38
CA LEU A 213 -12.44 4.85 6.62
C LEU A 213 -10.90 4.80 6.54
N GLY A 214 -10.31 5.59 5.63
CA GLY A 214 -8.85 5.72 5.52
C GLY A 214 -8.21 6.31 6.78
N LEU A 215 -8.86 7.25 7.46
CA LEU A 215 -8.35 7.81 8.72
C LEU A 215 -8.25 6.72 9.80
N MET A 216 -9.25 5.85 9.89
CA MET A 216 -9.25 4.77 10.88
C MET A 216 -8.13 3.78 10.61
N ARG A 217 -7.90 3.41 9.34
CA ARG A 217 -6.73 2.60 8.95
C ARG A 217 -5.41 3.31 9.26
N ALA A 218 -5.32 4.60 8.96
CA ALA A 218 -4.12 5.39 9.23
C ALA A 218 -3.78 5.45 10.72
N ARG A 219 -4.78 5.62 11.59
CA ARG A 219 -4.55 5.62 13.04
C ARG A 219 -4.00 4.28 13.55
N SER A 220 -4.53 3.16 13.04
CA SER A 220 -4.00 1.82 13.38
C SER A 220 -2.56 1.67 12.90
N LEU A 221 -2.31 1.91 11.62
CA LEU A 221 -1.00 1.74 11.00
C LEU A 221 0.06 2.67 11.61
N SER A 222 -0.32 3.87 12.06
CA SER A 222 0.63 4.81 12.67
C SER A 222 1.33 4.25 13.91
N VAL A 223 0.68 3.37 14.67
CA VAL A 223 1.29 2.74 15.85
C VAL A 223 2.34 1.72 15.41
N GLU A 224 2.00 0.89 14.42
CA GLU A 224 2.88 -0.14 13.86
C GLU A 224 4.11 0.48 13.18
N LEU A 225 3.94 1.56 12.42
CA LEU A 225 5.05 2.24 11.74
C LEU A 225 6.06 2.89 12.70
N ASN A 226 5.65 3.28 13.91
CA ASN A 226 6.60 3.80 14.90
C ASN A 226 7.59 2.71 15.36
N ALA A 227 7.11 1.49 15.53
CA ALA A 227 7.97 0.35 15.88
C ALA A 227 8.91 0.00 14.72
N VAL A 228 8.38 -0.03 13.49
CA VAL A 228 9.15 -0.29 12.28
C VAL A 228 10.27 0.74 12.07
N ASP A 229 9.98 2.03 12.24
CA ASP A 229 10.96 3.12 12.11
C ASP A 229 12.07 3.03 13.16
N THR A 230 11.73 2.66 14.40
CA THR A 230 12.69 2.44 15.48
C THR A 230 13.62 1.27 15.14
N ASN A 231 13.06 0.14 14.69
CA ASN A 231 13.82 -1.04 14.30
C ASN A 231 14.73 -0.76 13.10
N LEU A 232 14.23 -0.05 12.08
CA LEU A 232 15.04 0.34 10.93
C LEU A 232 16.24 1.19 11.35
N SER A 233 16.01 2.13 12.25
CA SER A 233 17.06 3.03 12.74
C SER A 233 18.13 2.27 13.54
N ALA A 234 17.74 1.25 14.31
CA ALA A 234 18.68 0.36 14.99
C ALA A 234 19.53 -0.45 13.99
N LEU A 235 18.91 -1.09 12.98
CA LEU A 235 19.64 -1.86 11.95
C LEU A 235 20.65 -0.99 11.18
N VAL A 236 20.29 0.28 10.91
CA VAL A 236 21.19 1.26 10.29
C VAL A 236 22.35 1.65 11.21
N ALA A 237 22.13 1.72 12.52
CA ALA A 237 23.21 1.96 13.48
C ALA A 237 24.18 0.78 13.56
N ASP A 238 23.63 -0.45 13.61
CA ASP A 238 24.40 -1.70 13.64
C ASP A 238 25.25 -1.91 12.38
N LEU A 239 24.84 -1.31 11.25
CA LEU A 239 25.61 -1.30 10.01
C LEU A 239 26.96 -0.58 10.14
N ALA A 240 27.09 0.36 11.08
CA ALA A 240 28.34 1.04 11.37
C ALA A 240 29.19 0.34 12.44
N ASP A 241 28.67 -0.70 13.09
CA ASP A 241 29.39 -1.47 14.11
C ASP A 241 30.00 -2.74 13.51
N ASP A 242 31.33 -2.80 13.50
CA ASP A 242 32.12 -3.94 13.02
C ASP A 242 31.96 -5.19 13.91
N GLN A 243 31.44 -5.06 15.13
CA GLN A 243 31.20 -6.18 16.04
C GLN A 243 29.87 -6.91 15.77
N VAL A 244 28.96 -6.30 15.00
CA VAL A 244 27.67 -6.91 14.66
C VAL A 244 27.79 -7.76 13.40
N SER A 245 27.28 -8.98 13.46
CA SER A 245 27.19 -9.88 12.31
C SER A 245 26.34 -9.26 11.20
N ALA A 246 26.94 -9.08 10.02
CA ALA A 246 26.23 -8.58 8.85
C ALA A 246 25.08 -9.51 8.42
N GLU A 247 25.19 -10.81 8.69
CA GLU A 247 24.15 -11.81 8.38
C GLU A 247 22.93 -11.68 9.30
N ASP A 248 23.14 -11.42 10.60
CA ASP A 248 22.04 -11.20 11.54
C ASP A 248 21.29 -9.90 11.22
N ASN A 249 22.05 -8.84 10.89
CA ASN A 249 21.48 -7.57 10.45
C ASN A 249 20.67 -7.73 9.15
N LEU A 250 21.12 -8.59 8.22
CA LEU A 250 20.40 -8.89 6.97
C LEU A 250 19.07 -9.58 7.24
N ASN A 251 19.07 -10.58 8.13
CA ASN A 251 17.83 -11.27 8.52
C ASN A 251 16.83 -10.31 9.17
N GLY A 252 17.31 -9.41 10.04
CA GLY A 252 16.50 -8.34 10.62
C GLY A 252 15.87 -7.43 9.57
N LEU A 253 16.67 -6.99 8.59
CA LEU A 253 16.21 -6.11 7.52
C LEU A 253 15.22 -6.80 6.57
N LEU A 254 15.44 -8.07 6.24
CA LEU A 254 14.53 -8.86 5.40
C LEU A 254 13.16 -8.99 6.05
N LYS A 255 13.12 -9.30 7.35
CA LYS A 255 11.87 -9.34 8.12
C LYS A 255 11.16 -7.99 8.12
N LEU A 256 11.90 -6.92 8.40
CA LEU A 256 11.34 -5.58 8.42
C LEU A 256 10.80 -5.14 7.05
N SER A 257 11.50 -5.50 5.97
CA SER A 257 11.07 -5.21 4.60
C SER A 257 9.78 -5.97 4.27
N ALA A 258 9.68 -7.24 4.68
CA ALA A 258 8.46 -8.02 4.52
C ALA A 258 7.28 -7.41 5.30
N ASP A 259 7.51 -6.94 6.53
CA ASP A 259 6.49 -6.25 7.32
C ASP A 259 6.04 -4.95 6.62
N LEU A 260 6.98 -4.14 6.12
CA LEU A 260 6.67 -2.90 5.39
C LEU A 260 5.86 -3.15 4.11
N GLU A 261 6.23 -4.15 3.31
CA GLU A 261 5.47 -4.56 2.12
C GLU A 261 4.07 -5.06 2.48
N GLY A 262 3.96 -5.83 3.58
CA GLY A 262 2.67 -6.28 4.12
C GLY A 262 1.77 -5.11 4.49
N HIS A 263 2.28 -4.13 5.23
CA HIS A 263 1.53 -2.92 5.58
C HIS A 263 1.13 -2.12 4.34
N SER A 264 2.05 -1.95 3.37
CA SER A 264 1.80 -1.26 2.09
C SER A 264 0.65 -1.89 1.32
N ALA A 265 0.70 -3.22 1.12
CA ALA A 265 -0.35 -3.96 0.44
C ALA A 265 -1.70 -3.85 1.17
N ALA A 266 -1.69 -3.88 2.51
CA ALA A 266 -2.91 -3.81 3.32
C ALA A 266 -3.63 -2.46 3.24
N VAL A 267 -2.93 -1.34 3.03
CA VAL A 267 -3.55 0.00 3.05
C VAL A 267 -3.63 0.67 1.68
N ALA A 268 -2.89 0.20 0.67
CA ALA A 268 -2.77 0.84 -0.65
C ALA A 268 -4.12 1.18 -1.28
N TYR A 269 -5.04 0.20 -1.32
CA TYR A 269 -6.38 0.40 -1.88
C TYR A 269 -7.15 1.47 -1.11
N ARG A 270 -7.24 1.34 0.22
CA ARG A 270 -8.06 2.24 1.05
C ARG A 270 -7.52 3.66 1.06
N PHE A 271 -6.20 3.87 1.07
CA PHE A 271 -5.60 5.21 1.02
C PHE A 271 -5.84 5.88 -0.33
N SER A 272 -5.65 5.14 -1.43
CA SER A 272 -5.96 5.62 -2.79
C SER A 272 -7.45 5.98 -2.93
N ALA A 273 -8.34 5.09 -2.48
CA ALA A 273 -9.78 5.31 -2.49
C ALA A 273 -10.18 6.52 -1.64
N SER A 274 -9.61 6.66 -0.44
CA SER A 274 -9.92 7.79 0.45
C SER A 274 -9.57 9.13 -0.17
N LYS A 275 -8.45 9.20 -0.90
CA LYS A 275 -8.03 10.38 -1.67
C LYS A 275 -8.99 10.68 -2.83
N ALA A 276 -9.40 9.66 -3.58
CA ALA A 276 -10.35 9.82 -4.68
C ALA A 276 -11.72 10.30 -4.19
N TYR A 277 -12.24 9.69 -3.13
CA TYR A 277 -13.52 10.09 -2.52
C TYR A 277 -13.46 11.49 -1.92
N ALA A 278 -12.33 11.90 -1.33
CA ALA A 278 -12.16 13.26 -0.81
C ALA A 278 -12.22 14.31 -1.92
N ALA A 279 -11.65 14.00 -3.09
CA ALA A 279 -11.77 14.85 -4.27
C ALA A 279 -13.22 14.96 -4.77
N ILE A 280 -13.99 13.86 -4.72
CA ILE A 280 -15.43 13.88 -5.05
C ILE A 280 -16.20 14.78 -4.07
N VAL A 281 -15.96 14.65 -2.76
CA VAL A 281 -16.59 15.51 -1.75
C VAL A 281 -16.31 16.99 -2.03
N ALA A 282 -15.04 17.35 -2.26
CA ALA A 282 -14.63 18.71 -2.58
C ALA A 282 -15.34 19.24 -3.85
N GLN A 283 -15.39 18.42 -4.91
CA GLN A 283 -16.08 18.78 -6.15
C GLN A 283 -17.58 18.98 -5.93
N ARG A 284 -18.24 18.09 -5.16
CA ARG A 284 -19.68 18.19 -4.88
C ARG A 284 -20.04 19.42 -4.08
N ILE A 285 -19.22 19.79 -3.11
CA ILE A 285 -19.38 21.04 -2.36
C ILE A 285 -19.14 22.25 -3.25
N GLU A 286 -18.12 22.22 -4.10
CA GLU A 286 -17.84 23.32 -5.02
C GLU A 286 -19.01 23.62 -5.95
N VAL A 287 -19.59 22.59 -6.56
CA VAL A 287 -20.70 22.78 -7.49
C VAL A 287 -22.00 23.21 -6.81
N LEU A 288 -22.13 23.14 -5.47
CA LEU A 288 -23.25 23.75 -4.74
C LEU A 288 -23.22 25.28 -4.83
N ARG A 289 -22.05 25.87 -5.11
CA ARG A 289 -21.87 27.33 -5.23
C ARG A 289 -22.45 28.06 -4.02
N GLU A 290 -21.94 27.67 -2.86
CA GLU A 290 -22.41 28.16 -1.56
C GLU A 290 -22.21 29.67 -1.41
N SER A 291 -23.18 30.29 -0.75
CA SER A 291 -23.13 31.66 -0.27
C SER A 291 -23.65 31.69 1.17
N GLN A 292 -23.22 32.67 1.95
CA GLN A 292 -23.52 32.72 3.38
C GLN A 292 -25.03 32.79 3.65
N PHE A 293 -25.46 32.08 4.69
CA PHE A 293 -26.79 32.18 5.27
C PHE A 293 -26.68 32.78 6.67
N GLU A 294 -26.98 34.08 6.80
CA GLU A 294 -27.03 34.79 8.10
C GLU A 294 -25.80 34.59 9.00
N GLY A 295 -24.60 34.58 8.42
CA GLY A 295 -23.35 34.39 9.17
C GLY A 295 -23.10 32.97 9.68
N ARG A 296 -23.93 31.98 9.31
CA ARG A 296 -23.67 30.56 9.58
C ARG A 296 -22.50 30.07 8.71
N GLN A 297 -21.72 29.14 9.26
CA GLN A 297 -20.65 28.49 8.53
C GLN A 297 -21.19 27.69 7.34
N SER A 298 -20.43 27.63 6.26
CA SER A 298 -20.79 26.82 5.08
C SER A 298 -20.41 25.35 5.23
N PHE A 299 -20.89 24.50 4.32
CA PHE A 299 -20.47 23.09 4.26
C PHE A 299 -19.00 23.00 3.88
N ARG A 300 -18.53 23.86 2.96
CA ARG A 300 -17.09 24.00 2.66
C ARG A 300 -16.27 24.34 3.90
N GLU A 301 -16.66 25.35 4.66
CA GLU A 301 -15.93 25.76 5.87
C GLU A 301 -15.92 24.65 6.93
N PHE A 302 -17.05 23.94 7.09
CA PHE A 302 -17.12 22.77 7.95
C PHE A 302 -16.11 21.70 7.52
N MET A 303 -16.09 21.33 6.24
CA MET A 303 -15.18 20.30 5.72
C MET A 303 -13.72 20.71 5.84
N MET A 304 -13.38 21.95 5.49
CA MET A 304 -12.01 22.46 5.61
C MET A 304 -11.45 22.35 7.03
N ARG A 305 -12.32 22.53 8.05
CA ARG A 305 -11.91 22.49 9.46
C ARG A 305 -11.94 21.09 10.06
N ARG A 306 -12.85 20.22 9.64
CA ARG A 306 -13.12 18.93 10.33
C ARG A 306 -12.83 17.69 9.49
N PHE A 307 -12.89 17.78 8.17
CA PHE A 307 -12.66 16.68 7.24
C PHE A 307 -11.27 16.74 6.60
N ASP A 308 -10.86 17.88 6.06
CA ASP A 308 -9.56 18.02 5.36
C ASP A 308 -8.34 17.65 6.23
N PRO A 309 -8.29 17.95 7.55
CA PRO A 309 -7.19 17.49 8.40
C PRO A 309 -7.08 15.97 8.49
N ALA A 310 -8.21 15.25 8.44
CA ALA A 310 -8.20 13.78 8.42
C ALA A 310 -7.56 13.27 7.13
N MET A 311 -7.92 13.86 5.98
CA MET A 311 -7.35 13.46 4.69
C MET A 311 -5.84 13.76 4.60
N ARG A 312 -5.41 14.89 5.17
CA ARG A 312 -3.98 15.20 5.33
C ARG A 312 -3.24 14.18 6.18
N THR A 313 -3.88 13.65 7.22
CA THR A 313 -3.31 12.59 8.07
C THR A 313 -3.11 11.30 7.29
N VAL A 314 -4.09 10.90 6.48
CA VAL A 314 -4.00 9.72 5.60
C VAL A 314 -2.83 9.88 4.62
N GLN A 315 -2.75 11.03 3.92
CA GLN A 315 -1.68 11.27 2.95
C GLN A 315 -0.29 11.37 3.61
N ALA A 316 -0.19 11.95 4.81
CA ALA A 316 1.07 12.03 5.53
C ALA A 316 1.58 10.65 5.95
N LEU A 317 0.68 9.76 6.38
CA LEU A 317 1.06 8.40 6.76
C LEU A 317 1.43 7.54 5.56
N ASP A 318 0.70 7.67 4.44
CA ASP A 318 1.05 7.04 3.17
C ASP A 318 2.47 7.44 2.73
N ASN A 319 2.77 8.75 2.74
CA ASN A 319 4.11 9.25 2.43
C ASN A 319 5.19 8.71 3.39
N ARG A 320 4.88 8.63 4.70
CA ARG A 320 5.80 8.08 5.70
C ARG A 320 6.09 6.60 5.45
N LEU A 321 5.08 5.81 5.11
CA LEU A 321 5.25 4.40 4.77
C LEU A 321 6.17 4.24 3.56
N GLN A 322 5.96 5.02 2.50
CA GLN A 322 6.81 4.99 1.30
C GLN A 322 8.25 5.43 1.58
N ASP A 323 8.45 6.41 2.47
CA ASP A 323 9.80 6.79 2.92
C ASP A 323 10.49 5.66 3.69
N LEU A 324 9.79 4.98 4.60
CA LEU A 324 10.35 3.83 5.34
C LEU A 324 10.71 2.67 4.42
N ILE A 325 9.87 2.35 3.43
CA ILE A 325 10.19 1.35 2.38
C ILE A 325 11.46 1.77 1.64
N SER A 326 11.53 3.03 1.20
CA SER A 326 12.68 3.56 0.48
C SER A 326 13.96 3.55 1.33
N ARG A 327 13.85 3.83 2.62
CA ARG A 327 14.96 3.74 3.59
C ARG A 327 15.42 2.28 3.75
N ALA A 328 14.50 1.34 3.91
CA ALA A 328 14.82 -0.08 4.04
C ALA A 328 15.56 -0.63 2.80
N ILE A 329 15.13 -0.26 1.59
CA ILE A 329 15.81 -0.62 0.33
C ILE A 329 17.26 -0.09 0.34
N ARG A 330 17.46 1.20 0.65
CA ARG A 330 18.81 1.79 0.72
C ARG A 330 19.70 1.12 1.77
N THR A 331 19.14 0.81 2.93
CA THR A 331 19.84 0.06 3.99
C THR A 331 20.27 -1.32 3.49
N GLY A 332 19.44 -1.99 2.70
CA GLY A 332 19.75 -3.29 2.10
C GLY A 332 20.90 -3.22 1.11
N ASP A 333 20.94 -2.19 0.28
CA ASP A 333 22.05 -1.96 -0.67
C ASP A 333 23.38 -1.71 0.05
N LEU A 334 23.37 -0.94 1.14
CA LEU A 334 24.55 -0.69 1.98
C LEU A 334 25.04 -1.97 2.66
N LEU A 335 24.11 -2.76 3.22
CA LEU A 335 24.44 -4.01 3.87
C LEU A 335 25.03 -5.03 2.90
N ARG A 336 24.46 -5.14 1.70
CA ARG A 336 25.02 -5.96 0.63
C ARG A 336 26.46 -5.54 0.30
N THR A 337 26.69 -4.23 0.19
CA THR A 337 28.04 -3.68 -0.07
C THR A 337 29.02 -4.06 1.05
N ARG A 338 28.61 -3.95 2.32
CA ARG A 338 29.44 -4.35 3.47
C ARG A 338 29.78 -5.84 3.42
N VAL A 339 28.80 -6.71 3.19
CA VAL A 339 28.99 -8.16 3.08
C VAL A 339 29.94 -8.50 1.93
N ASP A 340 29.80 -7.85 0.77
CA ASP A 340 30.67 -8.08 -0.38
C ASP A 340 32.13 -7.70 -0.08
N VAL A 341 32.37 -6.57 0.61
CA VAL A 341 33.71 -6.13 1.04
C VAL A 341 34.31 -7.08 2.09
N GLU A 342 33.51 -7.55 3.05
CA GLU A 342 33.96 -8.51 4.06
C GLU A 342 34.36 -9.85 3.44
N ARG A 343 33.55 -10.36 2.50
CA ARG A 343 33.89 -11.58 1.73
C ARG A 343 35.14 -11.41 0.88
N GLN A 344 35.34 -10.25 0.27
CA GLN A 344 36.58 -9.95 -0.46
C GLN A 344 37.80 -9.94 0.45
N THR A 345 37.67 -9.37 1.65
CA THR A 345 38.75 -9.34 2.66
C THR A 345 39.10 -10.76 3.12
N GLN A 346 38.12 -11.59 3.46
CA GLN A 346 38.33 -13.00 3.82
C GLN A 346 39.00 -13.79 2.68
N ASN A 347 38.58 -13.57 1.43
CA ASN A 347 39.20 -14.21 0.27
C ASN A 347 40.66 -13.79 0.09
N GLN A 348 40.99 -12.51 0.30
CA GLN A 348 42.36 -12.01 0.24
C GLN A 348 43.24 -12.63 1.34
N GLU A 349 42.74 -12.74 2.57
CA GLU A 349 43.43 -13.39 3.67
C GLU A 349 43.69 -14.88 3.39
N LEU A 350 42.68 -15.59 2.88
CA LEU A 350 42.80 -16.99 2.44
C LEU A 350 43.91 -17.15 1.38
N LEU A 351 43.91 -16.33 0.33
CA LEU A 351 44.94 -16.34 -0.70
C LEU A 351 46.34 -16.02 -0.13
N SER A 352 46.44 -15.05 0.78
CA SER A 352 47.71 -14.72 1.43
C SER A 352 48.25 -15.88 2.27
N SER A 353 47.38 -16.58 3.01
CA SER A 353 47.75 -17.75 3.80
C SER A 353 48.19 -18.92 2.91
N MET A 354 47.57 -19.06 1.74
CA MET A 354 47.92 -20.07 0.74
C MET A 354 49.30 -19.79 0.13
N ASN A 355 49.56 -18.55 -0.28
CA ASN A 355 50.87 -18.12 -0.78
C ASN A 355 51.97 -18.36 0.26
N ARG A 356 51.72 -17.99 1.52
CA ARG A 356 52.69 -18.21 2.60
C ARG A 356 52.97 -19.70 2.83
N ARG A 357 51.96 -20.55 2.76
CA ARG A 357 52.14 -22.01 2.85
C ARG A 357 52.92 -22.56 1.66
N ALA A 358 52.64 -22.08 0.44
CA ALA A 358 53.38 -22.45 -0.76
C ALA A 358 54.86 -22.03 -0.66
N ASP A 359 55.16 -20.83 -0.18
CA ASP A 359 56.54 -20.36 0.04
C ASP A 359 57.30 -21.21 1.05
N VAL A 360 56.66 -21.59 2.17
CA VAL A 360 57.25 -22.48 3.17
C VAL A 360 57.51 -23.87 2.58
N GLN A 361 56.58 -24.40 1.79
CA GLN A 361 56.77 -25.67 1.08
C GLN A 361 57.95 -25.59 0.09
N LEU A 362 58.09 -24.50 -0.66
CA LEU A 362 59.22 -24.27 -1.56
C LEU A 362 60.55 -24.19 -0.81
N GLN A 363 60.58 -23.54 0.36
CA GLN A 363 61.79 -23.48 1.20
C GLN A 363 62.17 -24.86 1.76
N LEU A 364 61.19 -25.61 2.29
CA LEU A 364 61.41 -26.98 2.77
C LEU A 364 61.93 -27.88 1.65
N GLN A 365 61.33 -27.80 0.46
CA GLN A 365 61.78 -28.53 -0.71
C GLN A 365 63.24 -28.18 -1.06
N ARG A 366 63.59 -26.88 -1.11
CA ARG A 366 64.99 -26.44 -1.31
C ARG A 366 65.95 -26.94 -0.24
N THR A 367 65.52 -27.02 1.02
CA THR A 367 66.38 -27.57 2.09
C THR A 367 66.61 -29.08 1.96
N VAL A 368 65.58 -29.85 1.59
CA VAL A 368 65.70 -31.28 1.30
C VAL A 368 66.57 -31.52 0.06
N GLU A 369 66.45 -30.66 -0.95
CA GLU A 369 67.32 -30.67 -2.13
C GLU A 369 68.79 -30.34 -1.78
N GLY A 370 69.05 -29.47 -0.82
CA GLY A 370 70.40 -29.21 -0.33
C GLY A 370 71.01 -30.44 0.35
N LEU A 371 70.21 -31.12 1.17
CA LEU A 371 70.62 -32.35 1.84
C LEU A 371 70.82 -33.52 0.86
N SER A 372 70.04 -33.59 -0.22
CA SER A 372 70.18 -34.64 -1.23
C SER A 372 71.51 -34.57 -1.97
N VAL A 373 72.09 -33.37 -2.16
CA VAL A 373 73.45 -33.23 -2.70
C VAL A 373 74.46 -33.97 -1.81
N VAL A 374 74.34 -33.84 -0.49
CA VAL A 374 75.23 -34.53 0.46
C VAL A 374 75.04 -36.04 0.41
N ALA A 375 73.78 -36.51 0.48
CA ALA A 375 73.46 -37.94 0.44
C ALA A 375 73.89 -38.60 -0.88
N ILE A 376 73.56 -38.00 -2.03
CA ILE A 376 73.94 -38.50 -3.35
C ILE A 376 75.46 -38.48 -3.52
N SER A 377 76.14 -37.42 -3.08
CA SER A 377 77.60 -37.33 -3.16
C SER A 377 78.29 -38.40 -2.32
N TYR A 378 77.77 -38.72 -1.13
CA TYR A 378 78.28 -39.81 -0.29
C TYR A 378 78.20 -41.17 -0.99
N TYR A 379 77.02 -41.53 -1.50
CA TYR A 379 76.83 -42.79 -2.23
C TYR A 379 77.63 -42.85 -3.54
N ALA A 380 77.66 -41.75 -4.31
CA ALA A 380 78.41 -41.67 -5.56
C ALA A 380 79.93 -41.76 -5.34
N THR A 381 80.44 -41.17 -4.26
CA THR A 381 81.86 -41.25 -3.90
C THR A 381 82.23 -42.69 -3.52
N GLY A 382 81.40 -43.34 -2.68
CA GLY A 382 81.60 -44.75 -2.32
C GLY A 382 81.62 -45.66 -3.56
N LEU A 383 80.66 -45.50 -4.47
CA LEU A 383 80.60 -46.28 -5.71
C LEU A 383 81.79 -46.01 -6.63
N SER A 384 82.20 -44.75 -6.77
CA SER A 384 83.36 -44.38 -7.58
C SER A 384 84.64 -44.98 -7.03
N LEU A 385 84.82 -44.98 -5.71
CA LEU A 385 85.98 -45.60 -5.08
C LEU A 385 85.97 -47.11 -5.25
N TYR A 386 84.82 -47.79 -5.12
CA TYR A 386 84.75 -49.24 -5.40
C TYR A 386 85.22 -49.59 -6.82
N VAL A 387 84.86 -48.77 -7.81
CA VAL A 387 85.25 -48.97 -9.21
C VAL A 387 86.71 -48.57 -9.48
N LEU A 388 87.21 -47.52 -8.84
CA LEU A 388 88.54 -46.95 -9.10
C LEU A 388 89.68 -47.56 -8.24
N THR A 389 89.37 -48.16 -7.10
CA THR A 389 90.38 -48.81 -6.23
C THR A 389 91.15 -49.95 -6.92
N PRO A 390 90.55 -50.79 -7.79
CA PRO A 390 91.32 -51.73 -8.60
C PRO A 390 92.31 -51.06 -9.56
N LEU A 391 92.01 -49.84 -10.04
CA LEU A 391 92.88 -49.07 -10.93
C LEU A 391 94.03 -48.38 -10.20
N SER A 392 93.90 -48.02 -8.91
CA SER A 392 95.02 -47.42 -8.16
C SER A 392 96.20 -48.38 -8.00
N GLY A 393 95.91 -49.68 -7.86
CA GLY A 393 96.93 -50.73 -7.86
C GLY A 393 97.72 -50.83 -9.17
N VAL A 394 97.13 -50.44 -10.30
CA VAL A 394 97.80 -50.43 -11.62
C VAL A 394 98.60 -49.14 -11.85
N MET A 395 98.17 -48.01 -11.29
CA MET A 395 98.84 -46.70 -11.44
C MET A 395 99.87 -46.38 -10.34
N GLY A 396 100.10 -47.27 -9.37
CA GLY A 396 101.09 -47.06 -8.29
C GLY A 396 100.73 -45.95 -7.30
N MET A 397 99.46 -45.55 -7.24
CA MET A 397 98.98 -44.49 -6.34
C MET A 397 98.47 -45.09 -5.03
N SER A 398 98.70 -44.39 -3.90
CA SER A 398 98.11 -44.79 -2.62
C SER A 398 96.62 -44.51 -2.59
N ASN A 399 95.86 -45.39 -1.93
CA ASN A 399 94.40 -45.26 -1.81
C ASN A 399 93.96 -43.95 -1.12
N SER A 400 94.82 -43.36 -0.28
CA SER A 400 94.56 -42.06 0.35
C SER A 400 94.60 -40.90 -0.66
N VAL A 401 95.56 -40.90 -1.60
CA VAL A 401 95.67 -39.87 -2.64
C VAL A 401 94.54 -39.99 -3.66
N LEU A 402 94.16 -41.21 -4.04
CA LEU A 402 92.99 -41.45 -4.90
C LEU A 402 91.70 -40.91 -4.26
N THR A 403 91.49 -41.20 -2.98
CA THR A 403 90.30 -40.73 -2.24
C THR A 403 90.27 -39.21 -2.16
N ALA A 404 91.40 -38.57 -1.85
CA ALA A 404 91.51 -37.12 -1.78
C ALA A 404 91.23 -36.42 -3.12
N ALA A 405 91.53 -37.06 -4.25
CA ALA A 405 91.23 -36.53 -5.59
C ALA A 405 89.77 -36.77 -6.02
N VAL A 406 89.22 -37.96 -5.74
CA VAL A 406 87.88 -38.38 -6.20
C VAL A 406 86.76 -37.64 -5.46
N VAL A 407 86.88 -37.45 -4.14
CA VAL A 407 85.86 -36.80 -3.31
C VAL A 407 85.44 -35.41 -3.84
N PRO A 408 86.34 -34.43 -4.03
CA PRO A 408 85.95 -33.10 -4.52
C PRO A 408 85.45 -33.12 -5.97
N LEU A 409 85.94 -34.04 -6.80
CA LEU A 409 85.53 -34.20 -8.20
C LEU A 409 84.08 -34.74 -8.28
N VAL A 410 83.74 -35.73 -7.46
CA VAL A 410 82.38 -36.30 -7.36
C VAL A 410 81.41 -35.29 -6.75
N VAL A 411 81.76 -34.63 -5.64
CA VAL A 411 80.91 -33.61 -5.02
C VAL A 411 80.66 -32.44 -5.98
N GLY A 412 81.71 -31.94 -6.66
CA GLY A 412 81.60 -30.86 -7.63
C GLY A 412 80.75 -31.23 -8.85
N SER A 413 80.91 -32.46 -9.38
CA SER A 413 80.12 -32.94 -10.51
C SER A 413 78.65 -33.18 -10.17
N VAL A 414 78.35 -33.76 -9.00
CA VAL A 414 76.97 -33.92 -8.50
C VAL A 414 76.30 -32.56 -8.27
N TYR A 415 77.02 -31.62 -7.66
CA TYR A 415 76.51 -30.25 -7.47
C TYR A 415 76.21 -29.56 -8.81
N LEU A 416 77.14 -29.62 -9.78
CA LEU A 416 76.96 -29.03 -11.10
C LEU A 416 75.83 -29.70 -11.89
N ALA A 417 75.72 -31.03 -11.85
CA ALA A 417 74.66 -31.78 -12.53
C ALA A 417 73.28 -31.40 -11.98
N LEU A 418 73.11 -31.41 -10.64
CA LEU A 418 71.85 -31.00 -10.01
C LEU A 418 71.55 -29.51 -10.24
N ARG A 419 72.57 -28.65 -10.30
CA ARG A 419 72.38 -27.22 -10.63
C ARG A 419 71.97 -27.02 -12.10
N ARG A 420 72.46 -27.86 -13.02
CA ARG A 420 72.17 -27.77 -14.46
C ARG A 420 70.77 -28.29 -14.79
N ILE A 421 70.38 -29.41 -14.19
CA ILE A 421 69.00 -29.96 -14.26
C ILE A 421 68.00 -28.91 -13.77
N ARG A 422 68.29 -28.26 -12.64
CA ARG A 422 67.46 -27.18 -12.08
C ARG A 422 67.27 -25.99 -13.02
N LYS A 423 68.29 -25.64 -13.81
CA LYS A 423 68.20 -24.51 -14.75
C LYS A 423 67.29 -24.81 -15.95
N HIS A 424 66.85 -26.06 -16.14
CA HIS A 424 66.01 -26.51 -17.26
C HIS A 424 64.58 -26.87 -16.83
N ILE A 425 64.24 -26.83 -15.54
CA ILE A 425 62.86 -27.02 -15.07
C ILE A 425 62.23 -25.63 -14.94
N PRO A 426 61.19 -25.29 -15.72
CA PRO A 426 60.47 -24.03 -15.54
C PRO A 426 59.69 -24.08 -14.22
N HIS A 427 59.81 -23.02 -13.42
CA HIS A 427 59.11 -22.85 -12.14
C HIS A 427 57.64 -22.50 -12.33
#